data_AF-A0A0C1EE88-F1
#
_entry.id   AF-A0A0C1EE88-F1
#
_cell.length_a   1.000
_cell.length_b   1.000
_cell.length_c   1.000
_cell.angle_alpha   90.00
_cell.angle_beta   90.00
_cell.angle_gamma   90.00
#
_symmetry.space_group_name_H-M   'P 1'
#
loop_
_entity.id
_entity.type
_entity.pdbx_description
1 polymer ?
#
loop_
_entity_poly.entity_id
_entity_poly.type
_entity_poly.pdbx_seq_one_letter_code
_entity_poly.pdbx_strand_id
1 'polypeptide(L)'
;MRIWALADLHLSFGVPDKQMDIFGERWANWHQKIAANWSAHVAEGDLILIPGDISWGKEVEEARPDLEWIAKLPGTKVLLKGNHDYWWSSLNKVHKVLPPSMHVIQNNAFHWQGVGIGGTRLWDTPEYSFDGYIPYVANPANQKMEVPEDVEEPKKFFTANWGVLRQV
;
A
#
# COMPACT_ATOMS: atom_id res chain seq x y z
N MET A 1 21.91 -9.72 -6.63
CA MET A 1 20.69 -9.04 -7.12
C MET A 1 19.50 -9.88 -6.70
N ARG A 2 18.65 -9.35 -5.82
CA ARG A 2 17.39 -9.95 -5.39
C ARG A 2 16.24 -8.97 -5.64
N ILE A 3 15.05 -9.53 -5.86
CA ILE A 3 13.81 -8.76 -5.98
C ILE A 3 12.98 -9.08 -4.73
N TRP A 4 12.62 -8.04 -3.99
CA TRP A 4 11.80 -8.11 -2.78
C TRP A 4 10.43 -7.50 -3.05
N ALA A 5 9.42 -7.90 -2.28
CA ALA A 5 8.11 -7.27 -2.28
C ALA A 5 7.67 -7.00 -0.84
N LEU A 6 7.18 -5.78 -0.57
CA LEU A 6 6.61 -5.38 0.72
C LEU A 6 5.50 -4.36 0.47
N ALA A 7 4.31 -4.65 0.96
CA ALA A 7 3.12 -3.81 0.81
C ALA A 7 2.62 -3.33 2.18
N ASP A 8 1.58 -2.49 2.18
CA ASP A 8 0.82 -2.13 3.39
C ASP A 8 1.67 -1.46 4.48
N LEU A 9 2.63 -0.62 4.07
CA LEU A 9 3.52 0.08 5.01
C LEU A 9 2.75 1.04 5.92
N HIS A 10 1.66 1.64 5.41
CA HIS A 10 0.78 2.54 6.15
C HIS A 10 1.55 3.58 6.99
N LEU A 11 2.56 4.22 6.38
CA LEU A 11 3.37 5.23 7.05
C LEU A 11 2.54 6.49 7.31
N SER A 12 2.91 7.23 8.34
CA SER A 12 2.12 8.36 8.84
C SER A 12 2.98 9.53 9.31
N PHE A 13 4.21 9.69 8.77
CA PHE A 13 5.12 10.74 9.21
C PHE A 13 4.58 12.15 8.90
N GLY A 14 3.79 12.31 7.84
CA GLY A 14 3.11 13.58 7.53
C GLY A 14 1.73 13.73 8.15
N VAL A 15 1.19 12.67 8.75
CA VAL A 15 -0.12 12.63 9.43
C VAL A 15 0.00 11.86 10.75
N PRO A 16 0.75 12.38 11.74
CA PRO A 16 1.19 11.61 12.91
C PRO A 16 0.05 11.07 13.78
N ASP A 17 -1.17 11.60 13.67
CA ASP A 17 -2.35 11.07 14.39
C ASP A 17 -2.86 9.72 13.83
N LYS A 18 -2.33 9.25 12.69
CA LYS A 18 -2.69 7.99 12.03
C LYS A 18 -1.71 6.86 12.34
N GLN A 19 -1.50 6.58 13.62
CA GLN A 19 -0.62 5.50 14.08
C GLN A 19 -1.26 4.12 13.88
N MET A 20 -0.44 3.09 13.65
CA MET A 20 -0.91 1.71 13.52
C MET A 20 -1.04 0.98 14.86
N ASP A 21 -0.48 1.52 15.94
CA ASP A 21 -0.54 0.93 17.29
C ASP A 21 -1.98 0.78 17.83
N ILE A 22 -2.92 1.57 17.30
CA ILE A 22 -4.36 1.42 17.55
C ILE A 22 -4.91 0.04 17.15
N PHE A 23 -4.23 -0.67 16.24
CA PHE A 23 -4.57 -2.02 15.80
C PHE A 23 -3.89 -3.11 16.66
N GLY A 24 -3.30 -2.72 17.79
CA GLY A 24 -2.72 -3.61 18.78
C GLY A 24 -1.21 -3.48 18.91
N GLU A 25 -0.69 -3.99 20.03
CA GLU A 25 0.71 -3.86 20.46
C GLU A 25 1.74 -4.32 19.40
N ARG A 26 1.37 -5.28 18.55
CA ARG A 26 2.23 -5.76 17.45
C ARG A 26 2.66 -4.63 16.51
N TRP A 27 1.81 -3.61 16.36
CA TRP A 27 2.06 -2.45 15.52
C TRP A 27 2.81 -1.31 16.22
N ALA A 28 3.09 -1.42 17.53
CA ALA A 28 3.94 -0.45 18.20
C ALA A 28 5.28 -0.31 17.47
N ASN A 29 5.67 0.93 17.14
CA ASN A 29 6.89 1.24 16.40
C ASN A 29 7.05 0.47 15.05
N TRP A 30 5.96 0.16 14.35
CA TRP A 30 5.99 -0.67 13.12
C TRP A 30 6.97 -0.17 12.06
N HIS A 31 7.03 1.14 11.83
CA HIS A 31 7.98 1.77 10.90
C HIS A 31 9.44 1.45 11.27
N GLN A 32 9.80 1.43 12.56
CA GLN A 32 11.14 1.04 13.01
C GLN A 32 11.41 -0.44 12.77
N LYS A 33 10.42 -1.31 13.01
CA LYS A 33 10.52 -2.75 12.72
C LYS A 33 10.75 -3.00 11.23
N ILE A 34 10.02 -2.28 10.36
CA ILE A 34 10.20 -2.31 8.90
C ILE A 34 11.63 -1.89 8.55
N ALA A 35 12.11 -0.74 9.02
CA ALA A 35 13.46 -0.25 8.69
C ALA A 35 14.57 -1.20 9.17
N ALA A 36 14.44 -1.76 10.38
CA ALA A 36 15.41 -2.70 10.92
C ALA A 36 15.50 -3.97 10.05
N ASN A 37 14.35 -4.56 9.71
CA ASN A 37 14.30 -5.77 8.89
C ASN A 37 14.77 -5.49 7.45
N TRP A 38 14.34 -4.37 6.87
CA TRP A 38 14.78 -3.96 5.53
C TRP A 38 16.29 -3.80 5.47
N SER A 39 16.87 -3.04 6.39
CA SER A 39 18.32 -2.79 6.43
C SER A 39 19.15 -4.05 6.72
N ALA A 40 18.59 -5.03 7.42
CA ALA A 40 19.27 -6.29 7.70
C ALA A 40 19.35 -7.23 6.48
N HIS A 41 18.42 -7.13 5.54
CA HIS A 41 18.26 -8.12 4.45
C HIS A 41 18.50 -7.56 3.05
N VAL A 42 18.26 -6.28 2.83
CA VAL A 42 18.27 -5.66 1.51
C VAL A 42 19.60 -4.95 1.25
N ALA A 43 20.20 -5.20 0.09
CA ALA A 43 21.42 -4.53 -0.36
C ALA A 43 21.10 -3.41 -1.38
N GLU A 44 22.03 -2.47 -1.57
CA GLU A 44 21.84 -1.34 -2.51
C GLU A 44 21.59 -1.76 -3.96
N GLY A 45 22.11 -2.92 -4.37
CA GLY A 45 21.91 -3.49 -5.71
C GLY A 45 20.62 -4.31 -5.86
N ASP A 46 19.75 -4.35 -4.85
CA ASP A 46 18.48 -5.07 -4.90
C ASP A 46 17.33 -4.16 -5.37
N LEU A 47 16.24 -4.78 -5.84
CA LEU A 47 15.00 -4.13 -6.23
C LEU A 47 13.91 -4.41 -5.20
N ILE A 48 13.13 -3.40 -4.86
CA ILE A 48 11.99 -3.52 -3.94
C ILE A 48 10.72 -3.07 -4.65
N LEU A 49 9.76 -3.98 -4.71
CA LEU A 49 8.40 -3.73 -5.18
C LEU A 49 7.53 -3.35 -3.99
N ILE A 50 6.84 -2.20 -4.08
CA ILE A 50 5.94 -1.70 -3.05
C ILE A 50 4.54 -1.61 -3.66
N PRO A 51 3.72 -2.68 -3.59
CA PRO A 51 2.47 -2.75 -4.34
C PRO A 51 1.28 -2.13 -3.59
N GLY A 52 1.45 -0.91 -3.08
CA GLY A 52 0.37 -0.10 -2.52
C GLY A 52 0.30 0.00 -1.00
N ASP A 53 -0.62 0.85 -0.56
CA ASP A 53 -0.95 1.19 0.82
C ASP A 53 0.28 1.66 1.60
N ILE A 54 0.91 2.68 1.02
CA ILE A 54 2.23 3.17 1.39
C ILE A 54 2.12 4.18 2.54
N SER A 55 1.17 5.11 2.42
CA SER A 55 1.01 6.25 3.35
C SER A 55 -0.45 6.48 3.69
N TRP A 56 -0.71 6.84 4.95
CA TRP A 56 -2.00 7.33 5.42
C TRP A 56 -2.33 8.76 4.95
N GLY A 57 -1.37 9.46 4.34
CA GLY A 57 -1.56 10.78 3.77
C GLY A 57 -2.68 10.79 2.73
N LYS A 58 -3.52 11.82 2.76
CA LYS A 58 -4.58 12.03 1.77
C LYS A 58 -4.14 12.96 0.66
N GLU A 59 -3.20 13.85 0.95
CA GLU A 59 -2.59 14.75 -0.02
C GLU A 59 -1.12 14.41 -0.26
N VAL A 60 -0.61 14.78 -1.44
CA VAL A 60 0.75 14.43 -1.87
C VAL A 60 1.85 14.98 -0.94
N GLU A 61 1.60 16.13 -0.32
CA GLU A 61 2.52 16.75 0.64
C GLU A 61 2.56 16.00 1.98
N GLU A 62 1.47 15.36 2.37
CA GLU A 62 1.40 14.53 3.58
C GLU A 62 2.16 13.21 3.38
N ALA A 63 2.17 12.67 2.15
CA ALA A 63 2.93 11.47 1.81
C ALA A 63 4.42 11.73 1.54
N ARG A 64 4.82 12.97 1.28
CA ARG A 64 6.23 13.35 1.03
C ARG A 64 7.20 12.84 2.11
N PRO A 65 7.01 13.10 3.42
CA PRO A 65 7.93 12.61 4.44
C PRO A 65 8.00 11.08 4.50
N ASP A 66 6.93 10.37 4.14
CA ASP A 66 6.91 8.91 4.06
C ASP A 66 7.77 8.40 2.89
N LEU A 67 7.64 9.03 1.71
CA LEU A 67 8.46 8.70 0.55
C LEU A 67 9.95 9.02 0.78
N GLU A 68 10.25 10.16 1.43
CA GLU A 68 11.62 10.53 1.82
C GLU A 68 12.21 9.54 2.84
N TRP A 69 11.40 9.01 3.75
CA TRP A 69 11.82 7.97 4.67
C TRP A 69 12.14 6.67 3.94
N ILE A 70 11.27 6.21 3.04
CA ILE A 70 11.49 5.01 2.21
C ILE A 70 12.76 5.15 1.37
N ALA A 71 12.99 6.34 0.79
CA ALA A 71 14.14 6.58 -0.07
C ALA A 71 15.49 6.36 0.63
N LYS A 72 15.56 6.55 1.96
CA LYS A 72 16.76 6.36 2.78
C LYS A 72 17.10 4.89 3.02
N LEU A 73 16.15 3.97 2.83
CA LEU A 73 16.38 2.53 2.97
C LEU A 73 17.17 2.00 1.75
N PRO A 74 17.94 0.92 1.86
CA PRO A 74 18.76 0.43 0.75
C PRO A 74 17.91 -0.10 -0.42
N GLY A 75 18.47 -0.02 -1.64
CA GLY A 75 17.92 -0.62 -2.86
C GLY A 75 17.12 0.33 -3.74
N THR A 76 16.76 -0.10 -4.96
CA THR A 76 15.91 0.64 -5.90
C THR A 76 14.44 0.32 -5.65
N LYS A 77 13.53 1.31 -5.63
CA LYS A 77 12.11 1.07 -5.29
C LYS A 77 11.21 1.28 -6.50
N VAL A 78 10.21 0.43 -6.64
CA VAL A 78 9.15 0.54 -7.64
C VAL A 78 7.81 0.47 -6.93
N LEU A 79 7.05 1.54 -7.03
CA LEU A 79 5.81 1.72 -6.29
C LEU A 79 4.62 1.52 -7.21
N LEU A 80 3.55 0.95 -6.68
CA LEU A 80 2.23 0.90 -7.29
C LEU A 80 1.22 1.52 -6.32
N LYS A 81 0.19 2.17 -6.85
CA LYS A 81 -0.85 2.79 -6.04
C LYS A 81 -1.78 1.73 -5.41
N GLY A 82 -1.91 1.76 -4.09
CA GLY A 82 -2.90 1.00 -3.33
C GLY A 82 -4.29 1.63 -3.29
N ASN A 83 -5.22 1.01 -2.57
CA ASN A 83 -6.56 1.54 -2.39
C ASN A 83 -6.64 2.62 -1.30
N HIS A 84 -5.70 2.64 -0.36
CA HIS A 84 -5.59 3.64 0.69
C HIS A 84 -4.62 4.79 0.36
N ASP A 85 -3.88 4.72 -0.75
CA ASP A 85 -3.01 5.79 -1.24
C ASP A 85 -3.80 6.93 -1.92
N TYR A 86 -4.64 7.63 -1.15
CA TYR A 86 -5.46 8.74 -1.66
C TYR A 86 -4.60 9.90 -2.18
N TRP A 87 -3.43 10.13 -1.57
CA TRP A 87 -2.43 11.13 -1.96
C TRP A 87 -1.94 10.98 -3.42
N TRP A 88 -2.00 9.77 -3.96
CA TRP A 88 -1.58 9.45 -5.32
C TRP A 88 -2.68 9.81 -6.33
N SER A 89 -2.97 11.11 -6.50
CA SER A 89 -4.06 11.56 -7.37
C SER A 89 -3.69 11.55 -8.86
N SER A 90 -2.44 11.89 -9.21
CA SER A 90 -1.94 11.86 -10.59
C SER A 90 -0.42 11.72 -10.62
N LEU A 91 0.12 11.14 -11.69
CA LEU A 91 1.57 10.98 -11.88
C LEU A 91 2.31 12.33 -11.76
N ASN A 92 1.76 13.42 -12.32
CA ASN A 92 2.38 14.74 -12.23
C ASN A 92 2.51 15.24 -10.79
N LYS A 93 1.56 14.94 -9.90
CA LYS A 93 1.71 15.29 -8.47
C LYS A 93 2.73 14.40 -7.80
N VAL A 94 2.66 13.09 -8.02
CA VAL A 94 3.58 12.12 -7.42
C VAL A 94 5.02 12.44 -7.79
N HIS A 95 5.31 12.70 -9.06
CA HIS A 95 6.66 13.04 -9.51
C HIS A 95 7.25 14.32 -8.88
N LYS A 96 6.43 15.23 -8.35
CA LYS A 96 6.93 16.43 -7.63
C LYS A 96 7.50 16.10 -6.25
N VAL A 97 7.11 14.96 -5.68
CA VAL A 97 7.53 14.53 -4.34
C VAL A 97 8.35 13.24 -4.37
N LEU A 98 8.37 12.53 -5.49
CA LEU A 98 9.02 11.24 -5.64
C LEU A 98 10.56 11.40 -5.62
N PRO A 99 11.26 10.78 -4.67
CA PRO A 99 12.72 10.80 -4.63
C PRO A 99 13.34 10.12 -5.87
N PRO A 100 14.55 10.55 -6.32
CA PRO A 100 15.14 10.06 -7.58
C PRO A 100 15.41 8.55 -7.66
N SER A 101 15.61 7.87 -6.52
CA SER A 101 15.85 6.43 -6.43
C SER A 101 14.58 5.57 -6.45
N MET A 102 13.43 6.21 -6.66
CA MET A 102 12.11 5.59 -6.63
C MET A 102 11.43 5.77 -7.98
N HIS A 103 10.74 4.73 -8.41
CA HIS A 103 10.01 4.67 -9.65
C HIS A 103 8.56 4.31 -9.37
N VAL A 104 7.67 4.64 -10.31
CA VAL A 104 6.24 4.40 -10.17
C VAL A 104 5.69 3.67 -11.37
N ILE A 105 4.77 2.75 -11.10
CA ILE A 105 3.98 2.08 -12.12
C ILE A 105 2.56 2.65 -12.13
N GLN A 106 2.15 3.21 -13.26
CA GLN A 106 0.78 3.63 -13.54
C GLN A 106 0.60 3.73 -15.06
N ASN A 107 -0.07 2.74 -15.66
CA ASN A 107 -0.24 2.62 -17.12
C ASN A 107 1.09 2.59 -17.90
N ASN A 108 2.14 2.05 -17.28
CA ASN A 108 3.48 1.90 -17.86
C ASN A 108 4.13 0.60 -17.32
N ALA A 109 5.35 0.34 -17.76
CA ALA A 109 6.20 -0.73 -17.24
C ALA A 109 7.57 -0.17 -16.86
N PHE A 110 8.18 -0.74 -15.83
CA PHE A 110 9.53 -0.40 -15.40
C PHE A 110 10.49 -1.51 -15.80
N HIS A 111 11.61 -1.16 -16.43
CA HIS A 111 12.64 -2.11 -16.84
C HIS A 111 13.87 -1.91 -15.98
N TRP A 112 14.36 -2.99 -15.38
CA TRP A 112 15.48 -2.94 -14.46
C TRP A 112 16.36 -4.17 -14.63
N GLN A 113 17.60 -3.96 -15.05
CA GLN A 113 18.62 -5.02 -15.19
C GLN A 113 18.13 -6.26 -15.95
N GLY A 114 17.42 -6.07 -17.07
CA GLY A 114 16.89 -7.16 -17.90
C GLY A 114 15.57 -7.77 -17.41
N VAL A 115 15.00 -7.27 -16.31
CA VAL A 115 13.68 -7.65 -15.80
C VAL A 115 12.66 -6.58 -16.17
N GLY A 116 11.52 -7.00 -16.72
CA GLY A 116 10.35 -6.14 -16.94
C GLY A 116 9.36 -6.27 -15.78
N ILE A 117 8.98 -5.13 -15.20
CA ILE A 117 8.04 -5.04 -14.09
C ILE A 117 6.80 -4.29 -14.58
N GLY A 118 5.65 -4.95 -14.49
CA GLY A 118 4.34 -4.36 -14.75
C GLY A 118 3.43 -4.55 -13.54
N GLY A 119 2.42 -3.71 -13.43
CA GLY A 119 1.47 -3.76 -12.33
C GLY A 119 0.25 -2.92 -12.64
N THR A 120 -0.90 -3.37 -12.18
CA THR A 120 -2.16 -2.62 -12.22
C THR A 120 -2.86 -2.79 -10.90
N ARG A 121 -3.65 -1.79 -10.51
CA ARG A 121 -4.63 -1.99 -9.46
C ARG A 121 -5.66 -3.01 -9.94
N LEU A 122 -5.88 -4.03 -9.13
CA LEU A 122 -6.98 -4.98 -9.33
C LEU A 122 -8.27 -4.41 -8.71
N TRP A 123 -9.40 -4.93 -9.16
CA TRP A 123 -10.70 -4.67 -8.57
C TRP A 123 -11.33 -6.02 -8.19
N ASP A 124 -11.98 -6.04 -7.04
CA ASP A 124 -12.84 -7.15 -6.68
C ASP A 124 -14.00 -7.20 -7.67
N THR A 125 -14.29 -8.39 -8.14
CA THR A 125 -15.34 -8.62 -9.13
C THR A 125 -16.05 -9.92 -8.75
N PRO A 126 -17.38 -9.95 -8.71
CA PRO A 126 -18.12 -11.16 -8.31
C PRO A 126 -17.84 -12.36 -9.22
N GLU A 127 -17.29 -12.14 -10.42
CA GLU A 127 -16.93 -13.15 -11.41
C GLU A 127 -15.68 -13.94 -11.02
N TYR A 128 -14.80 -13.41 -10.17
CA TYR A 128 -13.58 -14.08 -9.74
C TYR A 128 -13.54 -14.14 -8.20
N SER A 129 -13.65 -15.35 -7.65
CA SER A 129 -13.35 -15.62 -6.23
C SER A 129 -12.10 -16.49 -6.15
N PHE A 130 -11.17 -16.09 -5.27
CA PHE A 130 -9.97 -16.85 -4.95
C PHE A 130 -10.10 -17.61 -3.63
N ASP A 131 -11.26 -17.53 -2.96
CA ASP A 131 -11.47 -18.07 -1.61
C ASP A 131 -11.16 -19.57 -1.54
N GLY A 132 -11.46 -20.31 -2.61
CA GLY A 132 -11.16 -21.74 -2.72
C GLY A 132 -9.66 -22.08 -2.78
N TYR A 133 -8.80 -21.10 -3.05
CA TYR A 133 -7.33 -21.25 -3.10
C TYR A 133 -6.63 -20.60 -1.90
N ILE A 134 -7.35 -19.82 -1.10
CA ILE A 134 -6.79 -19.10 0.05
C ILE A 134 -7.04 -19.94 1.31
N PRO A 135 -5.99 -20.49 1.95
CA PRO A 135 -6.15 -21.15 3.24
C PRO A 135 -6.38 -20.10 4.32
N TYR A 136 -7.65 -19.79 4.62
CA TYR A 136 -7.99 -18.89 5.72
C TYR A 136 -7.58 -19.52 7.05
N VAL A 137 -6.64 -18.86 7.73
CA VAL A 137 -6.24 -19.19 9.09
C VAL A 137 -6.80 -18.15 10.05
N ALA A 138 -7.28 -18.59 11.21
CA ALA A 138 -7.74 -17.67 12.24
C ALA A 138 -6.59 -16.74 12.64
N ASN A 139 -6.79 -15.43 12.53
CA ASN A 139 -5.81 -14.47 12.99
C ASN A 139 -5.73 -14.56 14.52
N PRO A 140 -4.59 -15.02 15.11
CA PRO A 140 -4.47 -15.19 16.55
C PRO A 140 -4.50 -13.87 17.32
N ALA A 141 -4.31 -12.73 16.63
CA ALA A 141 -4.42 -11.39 17.21
C ALA A 141 -5.84 -10.85 17.21
N ASN A 142 -6.79 -11.54 16.57
CA ASN A 142 -8.19 -11.15 16.58
C ASN A 142 -8.84 -11.65 17.88
N GLN A 143 -8.48 -11.04 19.01
CA GLN A 143 -9.40 -10.99 20.14
C GLN A 143 -10.61 -10.22 19.62
N LYS A 144 -11.74 -10.92 19.45
CA LYS A 144 -13.00 -10.35 18.96
C LYS A 144 -13.20 -8.97 19.60
N MET A 145 -13.25 -7.91 18.80
CA MET A 145 -14.14 -6.82 19.17
C MET A 145 -15.52 -7.47 19.23
N GLU A 146 -16.08 -7.58 20.43
CA GLU A 146 -17.48 -7.98 20.59
C GLU A 146 -18.31 -6.95 19.85
N VAL A 147 -18.72 -7.29 18.62
CA VAL A 147 -19.79 -6.58 17.94
C VAL A 147 -21.05 -6.97 18.71
N PRO A 148 -21.77 -6.01 19.34
CA PRO A 148 -22.99 -6.32 20.06
C PRO A 148 -23.98 -7.04 19.12
N GLU A 149 -24.62 -8.09 19.61
CA GLU A 149 -25.56 -8.95 18.84
C GLU A 149 -26.72 -8.17 18.19
N ASP A 150 -26.95 -6.91 18.59
CA ASP A 150 -28.03 -6.07 18.10
C ASP A 150 -27.65 -5.08 16.99
N VAL A 151 -26.43 -5.15 16.43
CA VAL A 151 -26.15 -4.41 15.19
C VAL A 151 -26.53 -5.32 14.03
N GLU A 152 -27.76 -5.18 13.51
CA GLU A 152 -28.07 -5.62 12.15
C GLU A 152 -26.94 -5.11 11.26
N GLU A 153 -26.11 -6.01 10.74
CA GLU A 153 -25.16 -5.65 9.70
C GLU A 153 -26.00 -4.97 8.62
N PRO A 154 -25.80 -3.68 8.31
CA PRO A 154 -26.34 -3.18 7.08
C PRO A 154 -25.61 -4.04 6.05
N LYS A 155 -26.35 -4.93 5.37
CA LYS A 155 -25.92 -5.49 4.10
C LYS A 155 -25.52 -4.28 3.28
N LYS A 156 -24.24 -3.92 3.29
CA LYS A 156 -23.65 -3.03 2.33
C LYS A 156 -23.61 -3.87 1.07
N PHE A 157 -24.77 -3.95 0.44
CA PHE A 157 -24.87 -3.97 -0.99
C PHE A 157 -24.02 -2.80 -1.45
N PHE A 158 -22.77 -3.06 -1.82
CA PHE A 158 -22.04 -2.20 -2.72
C PHE A 158 -22.73 -2.30 -4.08
N THR A 159 -23.93 -1.74 -4.19
CA THR A 159 -24.44 -1.28 -5.48
C THR A 159 -23.66 -0.01 -5.79
N ALA A 160 -22.54 -0.15 -6.50
CA ALA A 160 -22.05 0.97 -7.29
C ALA A 160 -23.17 1.31 -8.27
N ASN A 161 -23.84 2.43 -8.04
CA ASN A 161 -24.83 2.97 -8.97
C ASN A 161 -24.12 3.16 -10.32
N TRP A 162 -24.48 2.32 -11.28
CA TRP A 162 -24.22 2.54 -12.69
C TRP A 162 -25.02 3.75 -13.16
N GLY A 163 -24.33 4.74 -13.71
CA GLY A 163 -24.91 5.95 -14.32
C GLY A 163 -24.12 7.19 -13.89
N VAL A 164 -23.58 8.02 -14.77
CA VAL A 164 -24.13 8.48 -16.04
C VAL A 164 -22.98 8.91 -16.96
N LEU A 165 -22.92 8.32 -18.16
CA LEU A 165 -22.31 8.96 -19.33
C LEU A 165 -23.03 10.30 -19.54
N ARG A 166 -22.38 11.44 -19.26
CA ARG A 166 -22.82 12.71 -19.82
C ARG A 166 -22.08 12.93 -21.13
N GLN A 167 -22.81 12.72 -22.23
CA GLN A 167 -22.59 13.49 -23.44
C GLN A 167 -22.86 14.96 -23.12
N VAL A 168 -21.87 15.81 -23.39
CA VAL A 168 -22.05 17.10 -24.06
C VAL A 168 -20.86 17.29 -24.99
#